data_AF-A0A534W6Y0-F1
#
_entry.id   AF-A0A534W6Y0-F1
#
_cell.length_a   1.000
_cell.length_b   1.000
_cell.length_c   1.000
_cell.angle_alpha   90.00
_cell.angle_beta   90.00
_cell.angle_gamma   90.00
#
_symmetry.space_group_name_H-M   'P 1'
#
loop_
_entity.id
_entity.type
_entity.pdbx_description
1 polymer ?
#
loop_
_entity_poly.entity_id
_entity_poly.type
_entity_poly.pdbx_seq_one_letter_code
_entity_poly.pdbx_strand_id
1 'polypeptide(L)'
;MRGAVAFAAALSATAPGWAQPPAPSQQLEGEDAVAEQVRLAQRDFEYGDYAKVGQRLAGLVEVGRFQTPELRARAYSLLGEALLLQNPPREAEAHRAFLELLFLDPDTELDPFYVPPRVIEFFEREKKELEPQIAPLRAQRRAEKQARRRAFEEEAQRRRQEEAERRLRSIQPNVERTVVQHEFWVSLLPFGLGQLQNGDRTLGYTLATLEVIFGAASAGSALLIETLRDQSTQKFGPGDYQIAHRLQVVKWIGAAAFYSLWAFGAVHAAMNYKPQTIVKDQLLVGPAPGSTTSPVMPVPEPTERGPRNTTPPPTTPPAPKPPRSEATTPERGGNATTWTSSPIASRQPTGASPAWLHLPRIAAFEGP
;
A
#
# COMPACT_ATOMS: atom_id res chain seq x y z
N MET A 1 -20.76 82.74 -4.19
CA MET A 1 -19.85 81.72 -3.63
C MET A 1 -20.42 81.32 -2.28
N ARG A 2 -20.68 80.01 -2.02
CA ARG A 2 -19.90 79.14 -1.11
C ARG A 2 -19.66 79.75 0.30
N GLY A 3 -19.97 79.11 1.42
CA GLY A 3 -20.25 77.68 1.66
C GLY A 3 -21.27 77.40 2.78
N ALA A 4 -21.49 76.11 3.06
CA ALA A 4 -22.59 75.60 3.86
C ALA A 4 -22.26 75.44 5.37
N VAL A 5 -23.30 75.54 6.20
CA VAL A 5 -23.27 75.15 7.62
C VAL A 5 -23.69 73.68 7.73
N ALA A 6 -22.89 72.86 8.41
CA ALA A 6 -23.21 71.45 8.64
C ALA A 6 -23.98 71.28 9.97
N PHE A 7 -25.22 70.79 9.87
CA PHE A 7 -25.97 70.27 11.03
C PHE A 7 -25.61 68.80 11.24
N ALA A 8 -25.15 68.43 12.44
CA ALA A 8 -24.98 67.05 12.85
C ALA A 8 -26.22 66.59 13.62
N ALA A 9 -27.05 65.75 12.99
CA ALA A 9 -28.20 65.12 13.65
C ALA A 9 -27.79 63.76 14.23
N ALA A 10 -27.91 63.60 15.54
CA ALA A 10 -27.73 62.31 16.20
C ALA A 10 -29.04 61.51 16.17
N LEU A 11 -29.09 60.40 15.42
CA LEU A 11 -30.19 59.44 15.51
C LEU A 11 -29.92 58.42 16.62
N SER A 12 -30.74 58.45 17.66
CA SER A 12 -30.83 57.39 18.66
C SER A 12 -31.64 56.21 18.10
N ALA A 13 -30.98 55.11 17.74
CA ALA A 13 -31.64 53.91 17.24
C ALA A 13 -32.02 52.96 18.39
N THR A 14 -33.31 52.87 18.70
CA THR A 14 -33.85 51.91 19.67
C THR A 14 -34.01 50.54 19.00
N ALA A 15 -33.09 49.61 19.27
CA ALA A 15 -33.19 48.24 18.76
C ALA A 15 -34.15 47.38 19.62
N PRO A 16 -34.96 46.50 19.02
CA PRO A 16 -35.81 45.58 19.78
C PRO A 16 -34.96 44.52 20.49
N GLY A 17 -35.37 44.12 21.69
CA GLY A 17 -34.60 43.19 22.54
C GLY A 17 -34.54 41.78 21.96
N TRP A 18 -33.36 41.39 21.49
CA TRP A 18 -33.01 39.99 21.26
C TRP A 18 -32.73 39.37 22.63
N ALA A 19 -33.49 38.35 23.02
CA ALA A 19 -33.21 37.61 24.25
C ALA A 19 -31.84 36.92 24.12
N GLN A 20 -30.88 37.35 24.93
CA GLN A 20 -29.55 36.76 24.96
C GLN A 20 -29.67 35.26 25.27
N PRO A 21 -29.15 34.34 24.44
CA PRO A 21 -29.07 32.94 24.84
C PRO A 21 -28.21 32.82 26.11
N PRO A 22 -28.57 31.93 27.06
CA PRO A 22 -27.85 31.81 28.33
C PRO A 22 -26.38 31.47 28.07
N ALA A 23 -25.48 32.05 28.87
CA ALA A 23 -24.05 31.83 28.72
C ALA A 23 -23.70 30.35 28.96
N PRO A 24 -22.79 29.75 28.17
CA PRO A 24 -22.51 28.31 28.24
C PRO A 24 -21.99 27.84 29.62
N SER A 25 -21.40 28.73 30.42
CA SER A 25 -21.01 28.42 31.80
C SER A 25 -22.19 28.11 32.73
N GLN A 26 -23.33 28.81 32.57
CA GLN A 26 -24.52 28.58 33.40
C GLN A 26 -25.25 27.28 33.05
N GLN A 27 -25.08 26.78 31.82
CA GLN A 27 -25.66 25.50 31.42
C GLN A 27 -24.91 24.34 32.06
N LEU A 28 -23.57 24.37 32.01
CA LEU A 28 -22.71 23.34 32.62
C LEU A 28 -22.92 23.23 34.14
N GLU A 29 -22.98 24.36 34.86
CA GLU A 29 -23.26 24.39 36.31
C GLU A 29 -24.63 23.78 36.67
N GLY A 30 -25.66 24.03 35.86
CA GLY A 30 -26.99 23.43 36.04
C GLY A 30 -27.03 21.94 35.70
N GLU A 31 -26.28 21.51 34.69
CA GLU A 31 -26.22 20.13 34.21
C GLU A 31 -25.47 19.21 35.18
N ASP A 32 -24.36 19.66 35.77
CA ASP A 32 -23.66 18.92 36.83
C ASP A 32 -24.51 18.82 38.11
N ALA A 33 -25.28 19.86 38.42
CA ALA A 33 -26.24 19.82 39.53
C ALA A 33 -27.35 18.76 39.32
N VAL A 34 -27.85 18.57 38.08
CA VAL A 34 -28.81 17.50 37.76
C VAL A 34 -28.20 16.12 38.01
N ALA A 35 -26.95 15.89 37.60
CA ALA A 35 -26.26 14.62 37.83
C ALA A 35 -26.10 14.30 39.33
N GLU A 36 -25.75 15.30 40.15
CA GLU A 36 -25.64 15.12 41.60
C GLU A 36 -27.03 14.93 42.27
N GLN A 37 -28.10 15.55 41.79
CA GLN A 37 -29.46 15.25 42.28
C GLN A 37 -29.85 13.78 42.01
N VAL A 38 -29.46 13.20 40.87
CA VAL A 38 -29.70 11.77 40.57
C VAL A 38 -28.85 10.86 41.46
N ARG A 39 -27.59 11.22 41.75
CA ARG A 39 -26.76 10.50 42.74
C ARG A 39 -27.35 10.54 44.15
N LEU A 40 -27.83 11.70 44.59
CA LEU A 40 -28.50 11.86 45.88
C LEU A 40 -29.81 11.06 45.92
N ALA A 41 -30.59 11.06 44.84
CA ALA A 41 -31.79 10.23 44.71
C ALA A 41 -31.47 8.74 44.81
N GLN A 42 -30.41 8.26 44.14
CA GLN A 42 -30.00 6.87 44.21
C GLN A 42 -29.58 6.48 45.65
N ARG A 43 -28.80 7.33 46.33
CA ARG A 43 -28.43 7.09 47.72
C ARG A 43 -29.66 7.04 48.64
N ASP A 44 -30.59 7.98 48.47
CA ASP A 44 -31.83 8.03 49.24
C ASP A 44 -32.72 6.78 48.94
N PHE A 45 -32.65 6.23 47.71
CA PHE A 45 -33.30 4.97 47.32
C PHE A 45 -32.66 3.75 47.99
N GLU A 46 -31.33 3.67 48.02
CA GLU A 46 -30.57 2.59 48.68
C GLU A 46 -30.84 2.53 50.20
N TYR A 47 -31.19 3.66 50.83
CA TYR A 47 -31.67 3.72 52.22
C TYR A 47 -33.17 3.43 52.40
N GLY A 48 -33.91 3.15 51.33
CA GLY A 48 -35.36 2.89 51.36
C GLY A 48 -36.23 4.14 51.53
N ASP A 49 -35.67 5.34 51.36
CA ASP A 49 -36.31 6.64 51.61
C ASP A 49 -37.16 7.09 50.39
N TYR A 50 -37.95 6.17 49.82
CA TYR A 50 -38.59 6.27 48.49
C TYR A 50 -39.44 7.54 48.27
N ALA A 51 -40.04 8.08 49.34
CA ALA A 51 -40.81 9.34 49.26
C ALA A 51 -39.92 10.55 48.92
N LYS A 52 -38.69 10.60 49.45
CA LYS A 52 -37.71 11.67 49.13
C LYS A 52 -37.20 11.52 47.70
N VAL A 53 -36.98 10.29 47.25
CA VAL A 53 -36.60 9.97 45.86
C VAL A 53 -37.65 10.49 44.89
N GLY A 54 -38.94 10.18 45.13
CA GLY A 54 -40.04 10.67 44.31
C GLY A 54 -40.13 12.21 44.27
N GLN A 55 -40.02 12.88 45.41
CA GLN A 55 -40.01 14.35 45.48
C GLN A 55 -38.82 14.99 44.75
N ARG A 56 -37.62 14.43 44.91
CA ARG A 56 -36.39 14.94 44.29
C ARG A 56 -36.41 14.73 42.77
N LEU A 57 -36.85 13.57 42.31
CA LEU A 57 -36.81 13.20 40.89
C LEU A 57 -38.01 13.71 40.08
N ALA A 58 -39.22 13.83 40.64
CA ALA A 58 -40.39 14.25 39.87
C ALA A 58 -40.21 15.62 39.19
N GLY A 59 -39.80 16.65 39.93
CA GLY A 59 -39.50 17.96 39.35
C GLY A 59 -38.25 17.95 38.44
N LEU A 60 -37.30 17.04 38.71
CA LEU A 60 -36.07 16.91 37.93
C LEU A 60 -36.31 16.28 36.55
N VAL A 61 -37.21 15.29 36.43
CA VAL A 61 -37.49 14.65 35.14
C VAL A 61 -38.41 15.48 34.23
N GLU A 62 -39.25 16.35 34.79
CA GLU A 62 -40.12 17.26 34.02
C GLU A 62 -39.37 18.51 33.50
N VAL A 63 -38.46 19.08 34.31
CA VAL A 63 -37.80 20.36 34.01
C VAL A 63 -36.31 20.22 33.68
N GLY A 64 -35.66 19.16 34.15
CA GLY A 64 -34.22 18.98 34.06
C GLY A 64 -33.73 18.67 32.64
N ARG A 65 -32.66 19.35 32.23
CA ARG A 65 -31.86 18.97 31.07
C ARG A 65 -30.80 17.98 31.53
N PHE A 66 -30.81 16.79 30.92
CA PHE A 66 -29.89 15.70 31.26
C PHE A 66 -28.72 15.69 30.27
N GLN A 67 -27.48 15.60 30.77
CA GLN A 67 -26.27 15.55 29.94
C GLN A 67 -26.28 14.39 28.94
N THR A 68 -26.78 13.22 29.37
CA THR A 68 -26.80 12.01 28.57
C THR A 68 -28.19 11.33 28.64
N PRO A 69 -28.62 10.63 27.57
CA PRO A 69 -29.88 9.91 27.58
C PRO A 69 -29.90 8.77 28.62
N GLU A 70 -28.74 8.19 28.93
CA GLU A 70 -28.59 7.13 29.94
C GLU A 70 -28.85 7.67 31.36
N LEU A 71 -28.39 8.89 31.68
CA LEU A 71 -28.64 9.51 32.99
C LEU A 71 -30.12 9.89 33.15
N ARG A 72 -30.77 10.31 32.05
CA ARG A 72 -32.22 10.54 32.00
C ARG A 72 -33.01 9.23 32.21
N ALA A 73 -32.64 8.16 31.51
CA ALA A 73 -33.25 6.84 31.69
C ALA A 73 -33.10 6.34 33.14
N ARG A 74 -31.90 6.47 33.73
CA ARG A 74 -31.67 6.10 35.14
C ARG A 74 -32.55 6.88 36.11
N ALA A 75 -32.78 8.18 35.87
CA ALA A 75 -33.68 8.99 36.68
C ALA A 75 -35.15 8.52 36.59
N TYR A 76 -35.65 8.20 35.40
CA TYR A 76 -37.01 7.65 35.24
C TYR A 76 -37.17 6.25 35.85
N SER A 77 -36.15 5.39 35.75
CA SER A 77 -36.14 4.07 36.41
C SER A 77 -36.28 4.23 37.93
N LEU A 78 -35.37 4.99 38.56
CA LEU A 78 -35.39 5.23 40.01
C LEU A 78 -36.70 5.90 40.48
N LEU A 79 -37.27 6.80 39.67
CA LEU A 79 -38.56 7.43 39.95
C LEU A 79 -39.72 6.41 39.91
N GLY A 80 -39.81 5.61 38.85
CA GLY A 80 -40.86 4.58 38.71
C GLY A 80 -40.77 3.50 39.79
N GLU A 81 -39.55 3.02 40.07
CA GLU A 81 -39.28 2.08 41.17
C GLU A 81 -39.70 2.67 42.53
N ALA A 82 -39.28 3.91 42.85
CA ALA A 82 -39.60 4.56 44.12
C ALA A 82 -41.10 4.84 44.29
N LEU A 83 -41.84 5.13 43.21
CA LEU A 83 -43.28 5.39 43.26
C LEU A 83 -44.10 4.11 43.53
N LEU A 84 -43.62 2.94 43.10
CA LEU A 84 -44.26 1.66 43.40
C LEU A 84 -43.92 1.10 44.80
N LEU A 85 -42.72 1.43 45.30
CA LEU A 85 -42.24 0.99 46.62
C LEU A 85 -42.71 1.89 47.78
N GLN A 86 -43.32 3.05 47.48
CA GLN A 86 -44.03 3.87 48.45
C GLN A 86 -45.28 3.18 49.01
N ASN A 87 -45.67 3.58 50.22
CA ASN A 87 -46.92 3.15 50.86
C ASN A 87 -47.73 4.40 51.27
N PRO A 88 -48.86 4.72 50.61
CA PRO A 88 -49.48 3.97 49.52
C PRO A 88 -48.70 4.04 48.19
N PRO A 89 -48.83 3.04 47.31
CA PRO A 89 -48.15 3.01 46.01
C PRO A 89 -48.80 3.98 45.02
N ARG A 90 -47.98 4.67 44.21
CA ARG A 90 -48.42 5.70 43.23
C ARG A 90 -48.33 5.17 41.80
N GLU A 91 -49.10 4.13 41.52
CA GLU A 91 -49.02 3.33 40.27
C GLU A 91 -49.24 4.16 38.99
N ALA A 92 -50.13 5.16 39.01
CA ALA A 92 -50.40 6.02 37.84
C ALA A 92 -49.23 6.95 37.47
N GLU A 93 -48.40 7.34 38.45
CA GLU A 93 -47.20 8.15 38.21
C GLU A 93 -46.02 7.26 37.82
N ALA A 94 -45.92 6.06 38.42
CA ALA A 94 -44.95 5.05 38.03
C ALA A 94 -45.14 4.62 36.56
N HIS A 95 -46.38 4.40 36.10
CA HIS A 95 -46.70 4.15 34.70
C HIS A 95 -46.13 5.22 33.77
N ARG A 96 -46.32 6.52 34.09
CA ARG A 96 -45.76 7.62 33.28
C ARG A 96 -44.23 7.62 33.27
N ALA A 97 -43.59 7.36 34.41
CA ALA A 97 -42.13 7.28 34.49
C ALA A 97 -41.57 6.11 33.65
N PHE A 98 -42.21 4.94 33.70
CA PHE A 98 -41.81 3.78 32.89
C PHE A 98 -42.13 3.94 31.40
N LEU A 99 -43.19 4.65 31.04
CA LEU A 99 -43.51 5.02 29.66
C LEU A 99 -42.40 5.91 29.07
N GLU A 100 -42.01 6.98 29.76
CA GLU A 100 -40.90 7.86 29.33
C GLU A 100 -39.57 7.09 29.26
N LEU A 101 -39.30 6.19 30.22
CA LEU A 101 -38.15 5.28 30.18
C LEU A 101 -38.13 4.42 28.90
N LEU A 102 -39.25 3.80 28.54
CA LEU A 102 -39.35 2.93 27.36
C LEU A 102 -39.26 3.71 26.03
N PHE A 103 -39.64 5.00 25.99
CA PHE A 103 -39.36 5.86 24.83
C PHE A 103 -37.89 6.29 24.76
N LEU A 104 -37.22 6.47 25.89
CA LEU A 104 -35.79 6.81 25.95
C LEU A 104 -34.88 5.62 25.66
N ASP A 105 -35.18 4.45 26.20
CA ASP A 105 -34.52 3.19 25.88
C ASP A 105 -35.52 2.01 25.84
N PRO A 106 -36.01 1.63 24.65
CA PRO A 106 -37.03 0.59 24.52
C PRO A 106 -36.49 -0.82 24.74
N ASP A 107 -35.17 -1.03 24.78
CA ASP A 107 -34.54 -2.32 25.07
C ASP A 107 -34.17 -2.46 26.57
N THR A 108 -34.64 -1.55 27.45
CA THR A 108 -34.40 -1.62 28.92
C THR A 108 -35.05 -2.86 29.58
N GLU A 109 -34.32 -3.43 30.54
CA GLU A 109 -34.74 -4.54 31.41
C GLU A 109 -34.36 -4.20 32.87
N LEU A 110 -35.24 -4.53 33.82
CA LEU A 110 -34.99 -4.34 35.25
C LEU A 110 -34.32 -5.60 35.83
N ASP A 111 -33.20 -5.42 36.53
CA ASP A 111 -32.40 -6.53 37.06
C ASP A 111 -33.11 -7.23 38.25
N PRO A 112 -33.44 -8.54 38.14
CA PRO A 112 -34.08 -9.31 39.22
C PRO A 112 -33.32 -9.40 40.53
N PHE A 113 -32.01 -9.10 40.54
CA PHE A 113 -31.20 -9.12 41.75
C PHE A 113 -31.33 -7.84 42.59
N TYR A 114 -31.61 -6.70 41.96
CA TYR A 114 -31.68 -5.39 42.62
C TYR A 114 -33.10 -4.83 42.73
N VAL A 115 -34.02 -5.23 41.85
CA VAL A 115 -35.38 -4.71 41.78
C VAL A 115 -36.39 -5.70 42.36
N PRO A 116 -37.28 -5.30 43.31
CA PRO A 116 -38.27 -6.20 43.89
C PRO A 116 -39.25 -6.79 42.85
N PRO A 117 -39.69 -8.06 42.98
CA PRO A 117 -40.52 -8.74 41.97
C PRO A 117 -41.79 -7.97 41.56
N ARG A 118 -42.48 -7.32 42.51
CA ARG A 118 -43.68 -6.50 42.26
C ARG A 118 -43.42 -5.38 41.23
N VAL A 119 -42.23 -4.78 41.24
CA VAL A 119 -41.87 -3.70 40.32
C VAL A 119 -41.56 -4.26 38.92
N ILE A 120 -40.93 -5.44 38.85
CA ILE A 120 -40.64 -6.15 37.60
C ILE A 120 -41.95 -6.61 36.93
N GLU A 121 -42.87 -7.22 37.70
CA GLU A 121 -44.20 -7.63 37.22
C GLU A 121 -45.01 -6.45 36.69
N PHE A 122 -44.91 -5.28 37.34
CA PHE A 122 -45.52 -4.05 36.84
C PHE A 122 -44.86 -3.62 35.53
N PHE A 123 -43.53 -3.44 35.52
CA PHE A 123 -42.78 -2.95 34.36
C PHE A 123 -42.93 -3.83 33.11
N GLU A 124 -42.84 -5.16 33.25
CA GLU A 124 -42.97 -6.08 32.12
C GLU A 124 -44.42 -6.13 31.57
N ARG A 125 -45.43 -5.84 32.40
CA ARG A 125 -46.81 -5.63 31.93
C ARG A 125 -46.92 -4.36 31.10
N GLU A 126 -46.39 -3.22 31.60
CA GLU A 126 -46.40 -1.95 30.86
C GLU A 126 -45.62 -2.05 29.54
N LYS A 127 -44.44 -2.68 29.56
CA LYS A 127 -43.60 -2.95 28.39
C LYS A 127 -44.34 -3.78 27.33
N LYS A 128 -45.12 -4.78 27.75
CA LYS A 128 -45.96 -5.59 26.86
C LYS A 128 -47.13 -4.82 26.24
N GLU A 129 -47.72 -3.88 26.97
CA GLU A 129 -48.80 -3.02 26.46
C GLU A 129 -48.27 -1.94 25.50
N LEU A 130 -47.08 -1.39 25.77
CA LEU A 130 -46.42 -0.38 24.95
C LEU A 130 -45.63 -0.95 23.76
N GLU A 131 -45.37 -2.27 23.74
CA GLU A 131 -44.69 -3.02 22.67
C GLU A 131 -45.05 -2.57 21.23
N PRO A 132 -46.33 -2.48 20.81
CA PRO A 132 -46.67 -2.05 19.45
C PRO A 132 -46.26 -0.60 19.12
N GLN A 133 -46.12 0.27 20.13
CA GLN A 133 -45.70 1.66 19.96
C GLN A 133 -44.17 1.79 19.90
N ILE A 134 -43.44 0.98 20.65
CA ILE A 134 -41.96 0.99 20.72
C ILE A 134 -41.29 0.08 19.68
N ALA A 135 -41.99 -0.90 19.12
CA ALA A 135 -41.50 -1.77 18.04
C ALA A 135 -40.87 -1.01 16.83
N PRO A 136 -41.50 0.03 16.24
CA PRO A 136 -40.87 0.81 15.17
C PRO A 136 -39.61 1.55 15.64
N LEU A 137 -39.59 2.05 16.87
CA LEU A 137 -38.43 2.75 17.45
C LEU A 137 -37.23 1.79 17.65
N ARG A 138 -37.48 0.57 18.13
CA ARG A 138 -36.46 -0.50 18.18
C ARG A 138 -35.94 -0.86 16.80
N ALA A 139 -36.82 -1.01 15.81
CA ALA A 139 -36.41 -1.32 14.43
C ALA A 139 -35.50 -0.22 13.85
N GLN A 140 -35.85 1.06 14.06
CA GLN A 140 -35.04 2.20 13.64
C GLN A 140 -33.66 2.22 14.31
N ARG A 141 -33.60 2.09 15.65
CA ARG A 141 -32.31 2.06 16.38
C ARG A 141 -31.43 0.88 15.97
N ARG A 142 -32.02 -0.29 15.70
CA ARG A 142 -31.27 -1.46 15.20
C ARG A 142 -30.71 -1.22 13.81
N ALA A 143 -31.46 -0.58 12.92
CA ALA A 143 -30.98 -0.19 11.59
C ALA A 143 -29.83 0.84 11.67
N GLU A 144 -29.95 1.86 12.50
CA GLU A 144 -28.89 2.87 12.71
C GLU A 144 -27.62 2.25 13.30
N LYS A 145 -27.74 1.41 14.34
CA LYS A 145 -26.61 0.71 14.97
C LYS A 145 -25.90 -0.24 14.00
N GLN A 146 -26.64 -0.86 13.08
CA GLN A 146 -26.06 -1.66 11.99
C GLN A 146 -25.38 -0.78 10.92
N ALA A 147 -26.00 0.33 10.51
CA ALA A 147 -25.41 1.27 9.55
C ALA A 147 -24.10 1.87 10.09
N ARG A 148 -24.06 2.27 11.37
CA ARG A 148 -22.86 2.78 12.03
C ARG A 148 -21.75 1.74 12.13
N ARG A 149 -22.08 0.46 12.35
CA ARG A 149 -21.12 -0.65 12.31
C ARG A 149 -20.55 -0.87 10.91
N ARG A 150 -21.40 -0.94 9.88
CA ARG A 150 -20.98 -1.07 8.48
C ARG A 150 -20.08 0.09 8.04
N ALA A 151 -20.45 1.34 8.37
CA ALA A 151 -19.63 2.51 8.06
C ALA A 151 -18.23 2.44 8.70
N PHE A 152 -18.14 2.00 9.97
CA PHE A 152 -16.86 1.80 10.65
C PHE A 152 -16.04 0.66 10.04
N GLU A 153 -16.68 -0.45 9.66
CA GLU A 153 -16.03 -1.59 8.98
C GLU A 153 -15.53 -1.19 7.58
N GLU A 154 -16.30 -0.42 6.82
CA GLU A 154 -15.91 0.13 5.51
C GLU A 154 -14.76 1.12 5.64
N GLU A 155 -14.77 2.01 6.63
CA GLU A 155 -13.65 2.93 6.88
C GLU A 155 -12.37 2.18 7.27
N ALA A 156 -12.49 1.16 8.13
CA ALA A 156 -11.38 0.28 8.50
C ALA A 156 -10.89 -0.60 7.32
N GLN A 157 -11.72 -0.89 6.33
CA GLN A 157 -11.30 -1.50 5.07
C GLN A 157 -10.56 -0.50 4.17
N ARG A 158 -11.08 0.72 4.00
CA ARG A 158 -10.43 1.78 3.21
C ARG A 158 -9.05 2.13 3.76
N ARG A 159 -8.92 2.34 5.08
CA ARG A 159 -7.61 2.59 5.73
C ARG A 159 -6.61 1.46 5.45
N ARG A 160 -7.04 0.18 5.53
CA ARG A 160 -6.19 -0.97 5.19
C ARG A 160 -5.83 -1.04 3.71
N GLN A 161 -6.73 -0.68 2.80
CA GLN A 161 -6.45 -0.60 1.36
C GLN A 161 -5.45 0.52 1.05
N GLU A 162 -5.65 1.72 1.60
CA GLU A 162 -4.71 2.84 1.46
C GLU A 162 -3.33 2.51 2.03
N GLU A 163 -3.24 1.84 3.19
CA GLU A 163 -1.97 1.37 3.73
C GLU A 163 -1.30 0.33 2.82
N ALA A 164 -2.07 -0.60 2.25
CA ALA A 164 -1.55 -1.58 1.31
C ALA A 164 -1.04 -0.91 0.01
N GLU A 165 -1.78 0.06 -0.53
CA GLU A 165 -1.33 0.86 -1.68
C GLU A 165 -0.07 1.66 -1.36
N ARG A 166 0.02 2.31 -0.19
CA ARG A 166 1.22 3.05 0.24
C ARG A 166 2.42 2.12 0.33
N ARG A 167 2.26 0.91 0.90
CA ARG A 167 3.30 -0.12 0.93
C ARG A 167 3.72 -0.53 -0.49
N LEU A 168 2.78 -0.82 -1.39
CA LEU A 168 3.08 -1.17 -2.78
C LEU A 168 3.78 -0.04 -3.55
N ARG A 169 3.40 1.22 -3.32
CA ARG A 169 4.10 2.39 -3.91
C ARG A 169 5.52 2.55 -3.35
N SER A 170 5.73 2.33 -2.06
CA SER A 170 7.08 2.37 -1.46
C SER A 170 8.00 1.22 -1.86
N ILE A 171 7.44 0.10 -2.33
CA ILE A 171 8.19 -1.09 -2.77
C ILE A 171 8.56 -1.01 -4.26
N GLN A 172 7.96 -0.11 -5.05
CA GLN A 172 8.36 0.09 -6.45
C GLN A 172 9.79 0.62 -6.52
N PRO A 173 10.77 -0.16 -7.04
CA PRO A 173 12.14 0.30 -7.12
C PRO A 173 12.26 1.38 -8.18
N ASN A 174 12.96 2.47 -7.87
CA ASN A 174 13.29 3.48 -8.86
C ASN A 174 14.36 2.91 -9.81
N VAL A 175 13.97 2.45 -11.00
CA VAL A 175 14.89 1.88 -11.98
C VAL A 175 15.46 3.01 -12.84
N GLU A 176 16.67 3.45 -12.53
CA GLU A 176 17.40 4.43 -13.33
C GLU A 176 17.94 3.77 -14.62
N ARG A 177 17.10 3.77 -15.66
CA ARG A 177 17.45 3.27 -16.99
C ARG A 177 18.45 4.20 -17.68
N THR A 178 19.74 3.95 -17.50
CA THR A 178 20.79 4.65 -18.27
C THR A 178 20.76 4.18 -19.73
N VAL A 179 20.19 5.02 -20.61
CA VAL A 179 20.18 4.80 -22.06
C VAL A 179 21.43 5.43 -22.66
N VAL A 180 22.37 4.61 -23.13
CA VAL A 180 23.47 5.08 -23.96
C VAL A 180 22.96 5.14 -25.40
N GLN A 181 23.02 6.33 -25.99
CA GLN A 181 22.72 6.54 -27.41
C GLN A 181 23.96 6.21 -28.24
N HIS A 182 23.73 5.57 -29.38
CA HIS A 182 24.77 5.31 -30.37
C HIS A 182 24.76 6.38 -31.46
N GLU A 183 25.94 6.72 -31.96
CA GLU A 183 26.11 7.61 -33.10
C GLU A 183 26.16 6.80 -34.40
N PHE A 184 25.31 7.18 -35.37
CA PHE A 184 25.16 6.44 -36.64
C PHE A 184 26.44 6.42 -37.47
N TRP A 185 27.22 7.51 -37.46
CA TRP A 185 28.46 7.63 -38.25
C TRP A 185 29.53 6.60 -37.88
N VAL A 186 29.53 6.09 -36.65
CA VAL A 186 30.45 5.03 -36.20
C VAL A 186 30.22 3.73 -36.98
N SER A 187 29.00 3.50 -37.48
CA SER A 187 28.67 2.32 -38.30
C SER A 187 29.23 2.36 -39.73
N LEU A 188 29.76 3.50 -40.19
CA LEU A 188 30.41 3.63 -41.51
C LEU A 188 31.95 3.50 -41.44
N LEU A 189 32.53 3.44 -40.24
CA LEU A 189 33.98 3.36 -40.08
C LEU A 189 34.52 1.97 -40.48
N PRO A 190 35.75 1.90 -41.03
CA PRO A 190 36.43 0.63 -41.30
C PRO A 190 36.78 -0.13 -40.02
N PHE A 191 37.32 -1.33 -40.22
CA PHE A 191 37.72 -2.28 -39.19
C PHE A 191 36.55 -2.83 -38.36
N GLY A 192 35.37 -2.97 -38.98
CA GLY A 192 34.19 -3.61 -38.37
C GLY A 192 33.62 -2.89 -37.14
N LEU A 193 33.93 -1.61 -36.94
CA LEU A 193 33.53 -0.86 -35.74
C LEU A 193 32.00 -0.79 -35.57
N GLY A 194 31.24 -0.68 -36.67
CA GLY A 194 29.79 -0.73 -36.65
C GLY A 194 29.21 -2.06 -36.19
N GLN A 195 29.82 -3.18 -36.57
CA GLN A 195 29.44 -4.52 -36.11
C GLN A 195 29.69 -4.66 -34.60
N LEU A 196 30.83 -4.14 -34.12
CA LEU A 196 31.13 -4.12 -32.68
C LEU A 196 30.11 -3.27 -31.89
N GLN A 197 29.72 -2.10 -32.42
CA GLN A 197 28.68 -1.22 -31.87
C GLN A 197 27.29 -1.89 -31.83
N ASN A 198 26.92 -2.62 -32.88
CA ASN A 198 25.66 -3.35 -32.97
C ASN A 198 25.62 -4.68 -32.18
N GLY A 199 26.76 -5.10 -31.61
CA GLY A 199 26.90 -6.30 -30.77
C GLY A 199 27.42 -7.56 -31.50
N ASP A 200 27.59 -7.51 -32.82
CA ASP A 200 28.03 -8.63 -33.66
C ASP A 200 29.56 -8.77 -33.65
N ARG A 201 30.09 -9.15 -32.47
CA ARG A 201 31.54 -9.23 -32.19
C ARG A 201 32.30 -10.10 -33.19
N THR A 202 31.73 -11.22 -33.60
CA THR A 202 32.35 -12.16 -34.53
C THR A 202 32.60 -11.53 -35.90
N LEU A 203 31.59 -10.87 -36.48
CA LEU A 203 31.71 -10.17 -37.76
C LEU A 203 32.61 -8.94 -37.67
N GLY A 204 32.58 -8.21 -36.55
CA GLY A 204 33.49 -7.09 -36.33
C GLY A 204 34.96 -7.50 -36.39
N TYR A 205 35.34 -8.55 -35.64
CA TYR A 205 36.71 -9.04 -35.62
C TYR A 205 37.16 -9.69 -36.93
N THR A 206 36.29 -10.42 -37.65
CA THR A 206 36.69 -11.04 -38.94
C THR A 206 36.93 -9.98 -40.01
N LEU A 207 36.05 -8.98 -40.13
CA LEU A 207 36.24 -7.85 -41.05
C LEU A 207 37.51 -7.06 -40.69
N ALA A 208 37.69 -6.68 -39.42
CA ALA A 208 38.89 -6.00 -38.96
C ALA A 208 40.18 -6.75 -39.32
N THR A 209 40.22 -8.07 -39.09
CA THR A 209 41.40 -8.90 -39.37
C THR A 209 41.70 -8.96 -40.87
N LEU A 210 40.69 -9.19 -41.70
CA LEU A 210 40.87 -9.27 -43.16
C LEU A 210 41.23 -7.91 -43.77
N GLU A 211 40.59 -6.82 -43.32
CA GLU A 211 40.91 -5.45 -43.74
C GLU A 211 42.35 -5.07 -43.36
N VAL A 212 42.83 -5.42 -42.16
CA VAL A 212 44.24 -5.22 -41.78
C VAL A 212 45.18 -6.03 -42.69
N ILE A 213 44.87 -7.29 -42.98
CA ILE A 213 45.71 -8.13 -43.87
C ILE A 213 45.78 -7.55 -45.28
N PHE A 214 44.64 -7.25 -45.92
CA PHE A 214 44.61 -6.74 -47.28
C PHE A 214 45.15 -5.32 -47.39
N GLY A 215 44.85 -4.45 -46.41
CA GLY A 215 45.40 -3.10 -46.31
C GLY A 215 46.91 -3.11 -46.15
N ALA A 216 47.45 -3.91 -45.23
CA ALA A 216 48.90 -4.05 -45.02
C ALA A 216 49.61 -4.67 -46.25
N ALA A 217 49.02 -5.69 -46.88
CA ALA A 217 49.56 -6.27 -48.11
C ALA A 217 49.59 -5.25 -49.27
N SER A 218 48.54 -4.43 -49.39
CA SER A 218 48.47 -3.40 -50.43
C SER A 218 49.46 -2.25 -50.19
N ALA A 219 49.45 -1.67 -48.98
CA ALA A 219 50.34 -0.59 -48.60
C ALA A 219 51.82 -1.02 -48.59
N GLY A 220 52.13 -2.20 -48.05
CA GLY A 220 53.46 -2.80 -48.09
C GLY A 220 53.95 -3.04 -49.52
N SER A 221 53.08 -3.53 -50.41
CA SER A 221 53.42 -3.66 -51.84
C SER A 221 53.68 -2.31 -52.50
N ALA A 222 52.92 -1.26 -52.14
CA ALA A 222 53.15 0.09 -52.66
C ALA A 222 54.52 0.65 -52.24
N LEU A 223 54.90 0.48 -50.97
CA LEU A 223 56.21 0.90 -50.45
C LEU A 223 57.36 0.12 -51.10
N LEU A 224 57.22 -1.20 -51.25
CA LEU A 224 58.23 -2.04 -51.89
C LEU A 224 58.43 -1.69 -53.38
N ILE A 225 57.36 -1.37 -54.12
CA ILE A 225 57.48 -0.88 -55.51
C ILE A 225 58.32 0.39 -55.59
N GLU A 226 58.19 1.30 -54.62
CA GLU A 226 58.98 2.53 -54.60
C GLU A 226 60.46 2.24 -54.29
N THR A 227 60.78 1.27 -53.42
CA THR A 227 62.17 0.84 -53.17
C THR A 227 62.84 0.18 -54.39
N LEU A 228 62.06 -0.37 -55.32
CA LEU A 228 62.55 -0.99 -56.57
C LEU A 228 62.66 0.01 -57.74
N ARG A 229 62.30 1.28 -57.53
CA ARG A 229 62.41 2.31 -58.56
C ARG A 229 63.77 3.01 -58.44
N ASP A 230 64.49 3.13 -59.55
CA ASP A 230 65.69 3.95 -59.61
C ASP A 230 65.33 5.42 -59.36
N GLN A 231 65.91 6.01 -58.31
CA GLN A 231 65.67 7.39 -57.91
C GLN A 231 66.03 8.39 -59.01
N SER A 232 67.03 8.08 -59.85
CA SER A 232 67.55 8.98 -60.88
C SER A 232 66.74 8.96 -62.18
N THR A 233 66.30 7.79 -62.65
CA THR A 233 65.54 7.66 -63.91
C THR A 233 64.03 7.47 -63.71
N GLN A 234 63.57 7.24 -62.48
CA GLN A 234 62.19 6.89 -62.12
C GLN A 234 61.64 5.66 -62.84
N LYS A 235 62.52 4.77 -63.32
CA LYS A 235 62.18 3.54 -64.04
C LYS A 235 62.60 2.30 -63.24
N PHE A 236 62.05 1.15 -63.64
CA PHE A 236 62.44 -0.15 -63.09
C PHE A 236 63.60 -0.74 -63.90
N GLY A 237 64.54 -1.39 -63.21
CA GLY A 237 65.60 -2.15 -63.87
C GLY A 237 65.05 -3.37 -64.64
N PRO A 238 65.80 -3.91 -65.62
CA PRO A 238 65.35 -5.07 -66.41
C PRO A 238 65.03 -6.32 -65.56
N GLY A 239 65.71 -6.51 -64.43
CA GLY A 239 65.41 -7.59 -63.47
C GLY A 239 64.23 -7.28 -62.56
N ASP A 240 64.13 -6.04 -62.06
CA ASP A 240 63.16 -5.65 -61.04
C ASP A 240 61.74 -5.49 -61.59
N TYR A 241 61.59 -5.24 -62.90
CA TYR A 241 60.28 -5.08 -63.56
C TYR A 241 59.31 -6.22 -63.25
N GLN A 242 59.78 -7.47 -63.24
CA GLN A 242 58.93 -8.65 -62.96
C GLN A 242 58.46 -8.68 -61.49
N ILE A 243 59.28 -8.22 -60.55
CA ILE A 243 58.94 -8.13 -59.13
C ILE A 243 57.98 -6.96 -58.91
N ALA A 244 58.28 -5.79 -59.47
CA ALA A 244 57.43 -4.61 -59.43
C ALA A 244 56.05 -4.86 -60.03
N HIS A 245 55.95 -5.60 -61.15
CA HIS A 245 54.66 -5.96 -61.75
C HIS A 245 53.82 -6.87 -60.83
N ARG A 246 54.44 -7.88 -60.21
CA ARG A 246 53.75 -8.76 -59.22
C ARG A 246 53.27 -7.97 -58.01
N LEU A 247 54.11 -7.10 -57.44
CA LEU A 247 53.73 -6.21 -56.34
C LEU A 247 52.62 -5.23 -56.76
N GLN A 248 52.63 -4.74 -58.00
CA GLN A 248 51.57 -3.86 -58.51
C GLN A 248 50.22 -4.60 -58.60
N VAL A 249 50.22 -5.87 -59.01
CA VAL A 249 49.03 -6.73 -58.96
C VAL A 249 48.56 -6.93 -57.52
N VAL A 250 49.44 -7.28 -56.58
CA VAL A 250 49.10 -7.45 -55.15
C VAL A 250 48.56 -6.14 -54.55
N LYS A 251 49.16 -4.98 -54.89
CA LYS A 251 48.70 -3.66 -54.45
C LYS A 251 47.24 -3.42 -54.86
N TRP A 252 46.91 -3.58 -56.14
CA TRP A 252 45.58 -3.28 -56.65
C TRP A 252 44.53 -4.31 -56.24
N ILE A 253 44.86 -5.61 -56.22
CA ILE A 253 43.97 -6.65 -55.71
C ILE A 253 43.71 -6.48 -54.21
N GLY A 254 44.75 -6.23 -53.42
CA GLY A 254 44.62 -5.97 -51.98
C GLY A 254 43.79 -4.72 -51.68
N ALA A 255 43.98 -3.64 -52.43
CA ALA A 255 43.17 -2.43 -52.30
C ALA A 255 41.69 -2.70 -52.68
N ALA A 256 41.44 -3.39 -53.80
CA ALA A 256 40.08 -3.73 -54.21
C ALA A 256 39.37 -4.62 -53.18
N ALA A 257 40.06 -5.66 -52.66
CA ALA A 257 39.54 -6.51 -51.60
C ALA A 257 39.24 -5.70 -50.33
N PHE A 258 40.17 -4.85 -49.88
CA PHE A 258 39.99 -3.97 -48.72
C PHE A 258 38.74 -3.08 -48.85
N TYR A 259 38.61 -2.33 -49.96
CA TYR A 259 37.46 -1.44 -50.15
C TYR A 259 36.13 -2.19 -50.33
N SER A 260 36.15 -3.39 -50.94
CA SER A 260 34.95 -4.24 -51.03
C SER A 260 34.52 -4.79 -49.66
N LEU A 261 35.46 -5.21 -48.81
CA LEU A 261 35.16 -5.63 -47.44
C LEU A 261 34.62 -4.47 -46.61
N TRP A 262 35.26 -3.30 -46.69
CA TRP A 262 34.78 -2.10 -46.00
C TRP A 262 33.36 -1.71 -46.43
N ALA A 263 33.09 -1.65 -47.74
CA ALA A 263 31.77 -1.28 -48.25
C ALA A 263 30.69 -2.29 -47.82
N PHE A 264 30.99 -3.59 -47.88
CA PHE A 264 30.11 -4.64 -47.35
C PHE A 264 29.87 -4.47 -45.84
N GLY A 265 30.93 -4.21 -45.08
CA GLY A 265 30.88 -3.95 -43.64
C GLY A 265 30.00 -2.75 -43.29
N ALA A 266 30.20 -1.61 -43.95
CA ALA A 266 29.43 -0.38 -43.72
C ALA A 266 27.93 -0.58 -44.03
N VAL A 267 27.60 -1.24 -45.15
CA VAL A 267 26.19 -1.56 -45.50
C VAL A 267 25.58 -2.52 -44.47
N HIS A 268 26.29 -3.59 -44.08
CA HIS A 268 25.80 -4.55 -43.09
C HIS A 268 25.59 -3.90 -41.71
N ALA A 269 26.49 -3.01 -41.29
CA ALA A 269 26.37 -2.29 -40.02
C ALA A 269 25.21 -1.28 -40.05
N ALA A 270 25.03 -0.53 -41.15
CA ALA A 270 23.93 0.40 -41.32
C ALA A 270 22.56 -0.30 -41.34
N MET A 271 22.44 -1.47 -41.99
CA MET A 271 21.19 -2.25 -42.01
C MET A 271 20.83 -2.83 -40.64
N ASN A 272 21.83 -3.24 -39.84
CA ASN A 272 21.62 -3.84 -38.52
C ASN A 272 21.78 -2.82 -37.37
N TYR A 273 21.67 -1.52 -37.66
CA TYR A 273 21.95 -0.44 -36.72
C TYR A 273 21.00 -0.45 -35.51
N LYS A 274 21.57 -0.51 -34.30
CA LYS A 274 20.83 -0.46 -33.03
C LYS A 274 21.05 0.89 -32.34
N PRO A 275 20.08 1.83 -32.41
CA PRO A 275 20.27 3.21 -31.94
C PRO A 275 20.45 3.34 -30.42
N GLN A 276 20.03 2.34 -29.65
CA GLN A 276 20.09 2.34 -28.19
C GLN A 276 20.39 0.94 -27.67
N THR A 277 21.26 0.84 -26.66
CA THR A 277 21.43 -0.36 -25.84
C THR A 277 21.24 -0.01 -24.37
N ILE A 278 20.44 -0.81 -23.66
CA ILE A 278 20.22 -0.63 -22.22
C ILE A 278 21.42 -1.24 -21.49
N VAL A 279 22.29 -0.40 -20.94
CA VAL A 279 23.60 -0.84 -20.42
C VAL A 279 23.50 -1.46 -19.03
N LYS A 280 22.51 -1.07 -18.22
CA LYS A 280 22.22 -1.64 -16.90
C LYS A 280 20.83 -1.21 -16.42
N ASP A 281 20.02 -2.18 -15.99
CA ASP A 281 18.95 -1.93 -15.04
C ASP A 281 19.56 -2.01 -13.63
N GLN A 282 20.05 -0.89 -13.11
CA GLN A 282 20.37 -0.81 -11.68
C GLN A 282 19.08 -0.53 -10.92
N LEU A 283 18.62 -1.56 -10.19
CA LEU A 283 17.68 -1.38 -9.11
C LEU A 283 18.35 -0.49 -8.05
N LEU A 284 17.93 0.77 -7.92
CA LEU A 284 18.21 1.52 -6.69
C LEU A 284 17.42 0.86 -5.57
N VAL A 285 18.06 -0.10 -4.90
CA VAL A 285 17.70 -0.49 -3.54
C VAL A 285 18.01 0.73 -2.69
N GLY A 286 16.98 1.55 -2.44
CA GLY A 286 17.09 2.70 -1.54
C GLY A 286 17.62 2.24 -0.17
N PRO A 287 18.36 3.10 0.55
CA PRO A 287 18.90 2.74 1.86
C PRO A 287 17.77 2.25 2.76
N ALA A 288 17.95 1.07 3.35
CA ALA A 288 16.92 0.43 4.15
C ALA A 288 16.46 1.39 5.26
N PRO A 289 15.14 1.66 5.40
CA PRO A 289 14.64 2.57 6.42
C PRO A 289 14.88 1.98 7.82
N GLY A 290 15.99 2.38 8.44
CA GLY A 290 16.42 1.86 9.74
C GLY A 290 17.93 1.93 10.02
N SER A 291 18.80 2.12 9.02
CA SER A 291 20.25 2.23 9.26
C SER A 291 20.66 3.63 9.77
N THR A 292 20.29 3.94 11.01
CA THR A 292 20.91 5.03 11.77
C THR A 292 22.35 4.62 12.13
N THR A 293 23.30 4.99 11.28
CA THR A 293 24.73 5.00 11.60
C THR A 293 24.99 6.10 12.64
N SER A 294 24.70 5.79 13.91
CA SER A 294 25.22 6.55 15.04
C SER A 294 26.76 6.55 14.98
N PRO A 295 27.43 7.68 15.20
CA PRO A 295 28.88 7.72 15.20
C PRO A 295 29.41 6.87 16.37
N VAL A 296 30.11 5.79 16.05
CA VAL A 296 30.80 4.95 17.03
C VAL A 296 31.95 5.74 17.63
N MET A 297 31.79 6.17 18.88
CA MET A 297 32.87 6.73 19.69
C MET A 297 33.96 5.65 19.91
N PRO A 298 35.26 6.00 19.82
CA PRO A 298 36.32 5.05 20.10
C PRO A 298 36.36 4.67 21.59
N VAL A 299 36.48 3.38 21.86
CA VAL A 299 36.66 2.82 23.21
C VAL A 299 38.10 3.06 23.67
N PRO A 300 38.35 3.55 24.90
CA PRO A 300 39.71 3.72 25.42
C PRO A 300 40.37 2.36 25.75
N GLU A 301 41.67 2.26 25.45
CA GLU A 301 42.48 1.06 25.68
C GLU A 301 42.63 0.70 27.17
N PRO A 302 42.54 -0.59 27.55
CA PRO A 302 42.86 -1.04 28.90
C PRO A 302 44.37 -1.22 29.09
N THR A 303 44.91 -0.58 30.12
CA THR A 303 46.35 -0.56 30.45
C THR A 303 46.89 -1.92 30.91
N GLU A 304 48.16 -2.18 30.61
CA GLU A 304 48.90 -3.41 30.96
C GLU A 304 48.84 -3.78 32.46
N ARG A 305 48.81 -5.10 32.74
CA ARG A 305 49.34 -5.64 34.00
C ARG A 305 49.89 -7.05 33.81
N GLY A 306 51.15 -7.24 34.23
CA GLY A 306 51.97 -8.42 34.00
C GLY A 306 51.68 -9.67 34.85
N PRO A 307 52.58 -10.68 34.84
CA PRO A 307 52.17 -12.08 34.69
C PRO A 307 52.29 -12.94 35.96
N ARG A 308 51.68 -14.13 35.94
CA ARG A 308 52.09 -15.29 36.76
C ARG A 308 52.02 -16.61 36.00
N ASN A 309 53.14 -17.35 36.07
CA ASN A 309 53.25 -18.75 35.66
C ASN A 309 52.49 -19.68 36.61
N THR A 310 51.96 -20.81 36.11
CA THR A 310 52.33 -22.18 36.52
C THR A 310 51.51 -23.25 35.79
N THR A 311 52.16 -24.03 34.93
CA THR A 311 51.85 -25.44 34.57
C THR A 311 52.46 -26.38 35.67
N PRO A 312 52.41 -27.75 35.67
CA PRO A 312 51.96 -28.78 34.68
C PRO A 312 51.24 -30.04 35.36
N PRO A 313 51.29 -31.32 34.90
CA PRO A 313 51.02 -31.97 33.58
C PRO A 313 49.94 -33.13 33.64
N PRO A 314 50.09 -34.40 33.14
CA PRO A 314 49.23 -34.91 32.05
C PRO A 314 48.67 -36.36 32.20
N THR A 315 47.84 -36.84 31.25
CA THR A 315 47.82 -38.28 30.86
C THR A 315 47.28 -38.47 29.42
N THR A 316 47.62 -39.58 28.75
CA THR A 316 47.41 -39.83 27.30
C THR A 316 46.61 -41.17 27.05
N PRO A 317 46.59 -41.86 25.88
CA PRO A 317 45.35 -42.33 25.19
C PRO A 317 45.17 -43.89 25.27
N PRO A 318 44.23 -44.62 24.57
CA PRO A 318 43.99 -44.65 23.11
C PRO A 318 42.52 -44.93 22.63
N ALA A 319 42.37 -45.27 21.34
CA ALA A 319 41.18 -45.80 20.63
C ALA A 319 41.14 -47.37 20.70
N PRO A 320 40.37 -48.20 19.92
CA PRO A 320 39.46 -47.91 18.76
C PRO A 320 38.18 -48.82 18.53
N LYS A 321 37.28 -48.41 17.60
CA LYS A 321 36.37 -49.21 16.70
C LYS A 321 35.40 -50.29 17.31
N PRO A 322 34.54 -50.96 16.52
CA PRO A 322 33.41 -50.48 15.70
C PRO A 322 32.06 -51.16 16.07
N PRO A 323 30.87 -50.71 15.59
CA PRO A 323 29.63 -51.45 15.77
C PRO A 323 29.51 -52.67 14.84
N ARG A 324 29.12 -53.82 15.40
CA ARG A 324 28.88 -55.09 14.71
C ARG A 324 27.39 -55.31 14.49
N SER A 325 27.03 -55.84 13.33
CA SER A 325 25.67 -56.26 12.96
C SER A 325 25.24 -57.55 13.67
N GLU A 326 23.96 -57.66 14.04
CA GLU A 326 23.15 -58.89 13.91
C GLU A 326 21.67 -58.61 14.26
N ALA A 327 20.77 -59.11 13.39
CA ALA A 327 19.46 -59.76 13.61
C ALA A 327 18.47 -59.21 14.69
N THR A 328 17.13 -59.23 14.52
CA THR A 328 16.31 -60.37 14.04
C THR A 328 14.85 -59.94 13.73
N THR A 329 14.43 -60.05 12.45
CA THR A 329 13.15 -60.62 11.94
C THR A 329 11.77 -60.15 12.55
N PRO A 330 10.56 -60.69 12.19
CA PRO A 330 9.57 -59.87 11.48
C PRO A 330 8.12 -59.87 12.07
N GLU A 331 7.20 -59.10 11.47
CA GLU A 331 5.85 -59.62 11.14
C GLU A 331 5.05 -58.74 10.17
N ARG A 332 4.16 -59.39 9.39
CA ARG A 332 2.78 -59.00 9.00
C ARG A 332 2.56 -57.55 8.44
N GLY A 333 2.05 -57.32 7.23
CA GLY A 333 1.27 -58.15 6.29
C GLY A 333 0.04 -57.34 5.83
N GLY A 334 -0.24 -57.23 4.52
CA GLY A 334 -1.26 -56.26 4.05
C GLY A 334 -1.49 -56.13 2.54
N ASN A 335 -1.70 -57.25 1.85
CA ASN A 335 -2.43 -57.45 0.59
C ASN A 335 -2.64 -56.25 -0.39
N ALA A 336 -2.08 -56.38 -1.59
CA ALA A 336 -2.49 -55.63 -2.78
C ALA A 336 -3.36 -56.52 -3.70
N THR A 337 -4.45 -55.96 -4.24
CA THR A 337 -5.28 -56.60 -5.27
C THR A 337 -5.67 -55.59 -6.36
N THR A 338 -4.92 -55.65 -7.46
CA THR A 338 -5.25 -55.54 -8.89
C THR A 338 -6.55 -54.88 -9.43
N TRP A 339 -6.47 -54.58 -10.75
CA TRP A 339 -7.53 -54.17 -11.71
C TRP A 339 -7.84 -52.65 -11.76
N THR A 340 -7.96 -51.93 -12.89
CA THR A 340 -7.50 -51.97 -14.31
C THR A 340 -8.32 -50.92 -15.07
N SER A 341 -7.76 -50.30 -16.11
CA SER A 341 -8.47 -49.74 -17.29
C SER A 341 -9.48 -48.58 -17.14
N SER A 342 -9.03 -47.36 -17.52
CA SER A 342 -9.43 -46.61 -18.75
C SER A 342 -10.83 -46.77 -19.41
N PRO A 343 -11.37 -45.78 -20.19
CA PRO A 343 -10.92 -44.38 -20.43
C PRO A 343 -12.07 -43.33 -20.64
N ILE A 344 -11.74 -42.18 -21.24
CA ILE A 344 -12.61 -41.21 -21.97
C ILE A 344 -13.56 -40.30 -21.15
N ALA A 345 -13.32 -38.98 -21.22
CA ALA A 345 -14.34 -37.96 -21.51
C ALA A 345 -13.70 -36.58 -21.79
N SER A 346 -13.38 -36.30 -23.05
CA SER A 346 -13.06 -34.93 -23.51
C SER A 346 -14.31 -34.05 -23.57
N ARG A 347 -14.28 -32.84 -23.01
CA ARG A 347 -15.27 -31.79 -23.28
C ARG A 347 -14.59 -30.52 -23.79
N GLN A 348 -14.86 -30.18 -25.04
CA GLN A 348 -14.67 -28.84 -25.58
C GLN A 348 -15.78 -27.90 -25.07
N PRO A 349 -15.50 -26.60 -24.92
CA PRO A 349 -16.50 -25.55 -25.03
C PRO A 349 -16.45 -24.87 -26.41
N THR A 350 -17.45 -25.13 -27.25
CA THR A 350 -17.97 -24.12 -28.18
C THR A 350 -18.47 -22.92 -27.36
N GLY A 351 -18.26 -21.65 -27.67
CA GLY A 351 -18.05 -21.02 -28.97
C GLY A 351 -19.23 -20.06 -29.22
N ALA A 352 -19.04 -18.75 -29.02
CA ALA A 352 -19.96 -17.69 -29.46
C ALA A 352 -19.33 -16.29 -29.25
N SER A 353 -18.86 -15.66 -30.32
CA SER A 353 -18.57 -14.22 -30.36
C SER A 353 -19.78 -13.50 -30.97
N PRO A 354 -20.39 -12.52 -30.29
CA PRO A 354 -21.34 -11.62 -30.95
C PRO A 354 -20.60 -10.54 -31.75
N ALA A 355 -21.13 -10.23 -32.93
CA ALA A 355 -20.51 -9.36 -33.91
C ALA A 355 -20.56 -7.87 -33.52
N TRP A 356 -19.61 -7.10 -34.08
CA TRP A 356 -19.66 -5.64 -34.11
C TRP A 356 -20.87 -5.16 -34.91
N LEU A 357 -21.77 -4.43 -34.25
CA LEU A 357 -22.89 -3.76 -34.91
C LEU A 357 -22.41 -2.49 -35.61
N HIS A 358 -22.34 -2.52 -36.94
CA HIS A 358 -22.28 -1.33 -37.76
C HIS A 358 -23.58 -0.52 -37.61
N LEU A 359 -23.49 0.68 -37.04
CA LEU A 359 -24.56 1.69 -37.13
C LEU A 359 -24.47 2.43 -38.47
N PRO A 360 -25.57 2.56 -39.24
CA PRO A 360 -25.56 3.26 -40.52
C PRO A 360 -25.52 4.78 -40.35
N ARG A 361 -24.88 5.42 -41.33
CA ARG A 361 -24.74 6.87 -41.50
C ARG A 361 -26.07 7.46 -41.96
N ILE A 362 -26.83 8.10 -41.08
CA ILE A 362 -28.04 8.85 -41.46
C ILE A 362 -27.63 10.23 -42.00
N ALA A 363 -28.11 10.54 -43.20
CA ALA A 363 -28.11 11.89 -43.75
C ALA A 363 -29.53 12.48 -43.66
N ALA A 364 -29.62 13.77 -43.34
CA ALA A 364 -30.79 14.62 -43.49
C ALA A 364 -30.26 16.05 -43.79
N PHE A 365 -30.54 16.60 -44.97
CA PHE A 365 -31.64 17.55 -45.26
C PHE A 365 -31.34 18.95 -44.68
N GLU A 366 -31.01 19.97 -45.49
CA GLU A 366 -31.97 20.85 -46.21
C GLU A 366 -33.17 21.23 -45.32
N GLY A 367 -33.47 22.47 -44.93
CA GLY A 367 -33.01 23.84 -45.23
C GLY A 367 -33.79 24.74 -44.23
N PRO A 368 -34.19 25.99 -44.54
CA PRO A 368 -33.94 26.79 -45.74
C PRO A 368 -32.67 27.67 -45.67
#